data_AF-A0AAP0R400-F1
#
_entry.id   AF-A0AAP0R400-F1
#
_cell.length_a   1.000
_cell.length_b   1.000
_cell.length_c   1.000
_cell.angle_alpha   90.00
_cell.angle_beta   90.00
_cell.angle_gamma   90.00
#
_symmetry.space_group_name_H-M   'P 1'
#
loop_
_entity.id
_entity.type
_entity.pdbx_description
1 polymer ?
#
loop_
_entity_poly.entity_id
_entity_poly.type
_entity_poly.pdbx_seq_one_letter_code
_entity_poly.pdbx_strand_id
1 'polypeptide(L)' 'MAKRVWVLHCLGFSFDCGVNAFQVSKNCRFTEVFMESVTEDVFVSSEGDPRVSFTVVPGFKVGKTAIQCQVYLSPASS' A
#
# COMPACT_ATOMS: atom_id res chain seq x y z
N MET A 1 16.23 -38.50 -0.49
CA MET A 1 15.68 -37.39 0.32
C MET A 1 15.49 -36.09 -0.47
N ALA A 2 16.45 -35.65 -1.29
CA ALA A 2 16.38 -34.38 -2.04
C ALA A 2 15.12 -34.19 -2.92
N LYS A 3 14.64 -35.23 -3.61
CA LYS A 3 13.45 -35.14 -4.47
C LYS A 3 12.17 -34.76 -3.71
N ARG A 4 12.01 -35.22 -2.47
CA ARG A 4 10.84 -34.88 -1.64
C ARG A 4 10.90 -33.42 -1.19
N VAL A 5 12.09 -32.95 -0.81
CA VAL A 5 12.33 -31.55 -0.45
C VAL A 5 12.09 -30.63 -1.65
N TRP A 6 12.54 -31.03 -2.84
CA TRP A 6 12.33 -30.27 -4.07
C TRP A 6 10.86 -30.20 -4.48
N VAL A 7 10.13 -31.32 -4.43
CA VAL A 7 8.68 -31.34 -4.68
C VAL A 7 7.92 -30.50 -3.66
N LEU A 8 8.32 -30.53 -2.38
CA LEU A 8 7.70 -29.69 -1.35
C LEU A 8 7.96 -28.19 -1.61
N HIS A 9 9.18 -27.82 -2.03
CA HIS A 9 9.51 -26.46 -2.43
C HIS A 9 8.67 -26.01 -3.64
N CYS A 10 8.57 -26.85 -4.68
CA CYS A 10 7.72 -26.57 -5.84
C CYS A 10 6.25 -26.44 -5.47
N LEU A 11 5.74 -27.28 -4.56
CA LEU A 11 4.36 -27.20 -4.05
C LEU A 11 4.14 -25.88 -3.30
N GLY A 12 5.07 -25.52 -2.41
CA GLY A 12 5.11 -24.24 -1.71
C GLY A 12 5.03 -23.04 -2.65
N PHE A 13 5.85 -23.06 -3.71
CA PHE A 13 5.88 -22.02 -4.74
C PHE A 13 4.65 -22.03 -5.67
N SER A 14 3.98 -23.18 -5.83
CA SER A 14 2.73 -23.28 -6.60
C SER A 14 1.52 -22.72 -5.86
N PHE A 15 1.61 -22.57 -4.53
CA PHE A 15 0.69 -21.72 -3.82
C PHE A 15 1.03 -20.28 -4.22
N ASP A 16 0.25 -19.75 -5.14
CA ASP A 16 0.27 -18.35 -5.54
C ASP A 16 0.13 -17.51 -4.25
N CYS A 17 1.27 -17.12 -3.69
CA CYS A 17 1.31 -16.13 -2.64
C CYS A 17 1.06 -14.82 -3.37
N GLY A 18 -0.23 -14.55 -3.61
CA GLY A 18 -0.73 -13.43 -4.41
C GLY A 18 -0.48 -12.11 -3.69
N VAL A 19 0.79 -11.79 -3.51
CA VAL A 19 1.31 -10.53 -2.99
C VAL A 19 1.50 -9.65 -4.20
N ASN A 20 0.61 -8.68 -4.37
CA ASN A 20 0.74 -7.66 -5.38
C ASN A 20 1.06 -6.33 -4.72
N ALA A 21 2.15 -5.68 -5.13
CA ALA A 21 2.44 -4.33 -4.70
C ALA A 21 1.59 -3.34 -5.51
N PHE A 22 1.07 -2.31 -4.85
CA PHE A 22 0.37 -1.22 -5.52
C PHE A 22 0.87 0.12 -5.01
N GLN A 23 0.84 1.10 -5.90
CA GLN A 23 1.24 2.47 -5.62
C GLN A 23 0.10 3.39 -6.05
N VAL A 24 -0.11 4.46 -5.29
CA VAL A 24 -1.14 5.45 -5.60
C VAL A 24 -0.54 6.59 -6.41
N SER A 25 -1.28 7.08 -7.39
CA SER A 25 -0.81 8.16 -8.24
C SER A 25 -0.77 9.50 -7.49
N LYS A 26 0.18 10.34 -7.88
CA LYS A 26 0.23 11.73 -7.45
C LYS A 26 -1.08 12.45 -7.78
N ASN A 27 -1.47 13.39 -6.91
CA ASN A 27 -2.67 14.19 -6.98
C ASN A 27 -3.98 13.40 -6.85
N CYS A 28 -3.95 12.13 -6.42
CA CYS A 28 -5.16 11.41 -6.03
C CYS A 28 -5.70 11.91 -4.70
N ARG A 29 -7.01 11.76 -4.52
CA ARG A 29 -7.68 12.02 -3.25
C ARG A 29 -7.22 11.00 -2.22
N PHE A 30 -6.89 11.48 -1.03
CA PHE A 30 -6.53 10.62 0.08
C PHE A 30 -7.72 9.75 0.52
N THR A 31 -7.45 8.50 0.89
CA THR A 31 -8.47 7.59 1.42
C THR A 31 -7.83 6.74 2.51
N GLU A 32 -8.28 6.95 3.74
CA GLU A 32 -7.77 6.28 4.94
C GLU A 32 -7.92 4.75 4.89
N VAL A 33 -8.81 4.21 4.05
CA VAL A 33 -8.99 2.76 3.88
C VAL A 33 -7.75 2.10 3.23
N PHE A 34 -7.08 2.79 2.31
CA PHE A 34 -5.97 2.23 1.53
C PHE A 34 -4.64 2.98 1.72
N MET A 35 -4.66 4.12 2.43
CA MET A 35 -3.53 5.02 2.55
C MET A 35 -3.38 5.50 4.00
N GLU A 36 -2.13 5.59 4.45
CA GLU A 36 -1.73 6.13 5.74
C GLU A 36 -0.86 7.38 5.49
N SER A 37 -1.15 8.51 6.13
CA SER A 37 -0.29 9.69 6.04
C SER A 37 0.94 9.50 6.91
N VAL A 38 2.11 9.84 6.38
CA VAL A 38 3.36 9.82 7.17
C VAL A 38 3.50 11.04 8.07
N THR A 39 2.62 12.03 7.92
CA THR A 39 2.64 13.28 8.69
C THR A 39 1.33 13.41 9.47
N GLU A 40 1.43 13.48 10.80
CA GLU A 40 0.30 13.56 11.72
C GLU A 40 -0.41 14.93 11.63
N ASP A 41 0.33 15.99 11.27
CA ASP A 41 -0.13 17.39 11.35
C ASP A 41 -1.06 17.83 10.21
N VAL A 42 -1.12 17.11 9.08
CA VAL A 42 -1.94 17.53 7.92
C VAL A 42 -3.44 17.24 8.14
N PHE A 43 -3.78 16.37 9.08
CA PHE A 43 -5.16 16.02 9.40
C PHE A 43 -5.90 17.08 10.22
N VAL A 44 -5.18 17.92 10.96
CA VAL A 44 -5.79 18.82 11.95
C VAL A 44 -6.25 20.15 11.34
N SER A 45 -5.94 20.41 10.07
CA SER A 45 -6.14 21.74 9.45
C SER A 45 -6.74 21.73 8.05
N SER A 46 -7.18 20.57 7.54
CA SER A 46 -7.68 20.50 6.16
C SER A 46 -9.20 20.59 6.13
N GLU A 47 -9.73 21.81 6.13
CA GLU A 47 -11.11 22.09 5.66
C GLU A 47 -11.29 21.84 4.14
N GLY A 48 -10.28 21.29 3.46
CA GLY A 48 -10.31 20.92 2.04
C GLY A 48 -9.86 19.47 1.78
N ASP A 49 -10.20 18.93 0.60
CA ASP A 49 -9.85 17.57 0.15
C ASP A 49 -8.32 17.36 0.07
N PRO A 50 -7.69 16.62 1.02
CA PRO A 50 -6.25 16.39 0.99
C PRO A 50 -5.87 15.48 -0.18
N ARG A 51 -4.80 15.85 -0.89
CA ARG A 51 -4.30 15.13 -2.06
C ARG A 51 -2.92 14.53 -1.80
N VAL A 52 -2.68 13.38 -2.43
CA VAL A 52 -1.40 12.69 -2.35
C VAL A 52 -0.36 13.43 -3.16
N SER A 53 0.74 13.83 -2.55
CA SER A 53 1.89 14.39 -3.25
C SER A 53 2.75 13.28 -3.86
N PHE A 54 3.09 12.26 -3.06
CA PHE A 54 3.82 11.07 -3.50
C PHE A 54 3.64 9.92 -2.51
N THR A 55 3.92 8.70 -2.98
CA THR A 55 3.95 7.50 -2.12
C THR A 55 5.36 7.31 -1.57
N VAL A 56 5.49 7.15 -0.26
CA VAL A 56 6.74 6.85 0.45
C VAL A 56 6.98 5.35 0.49
N VAL A 57 5.94 4.58 0.85
CA VAL A 57 5.98 3.12 0.90
C VAL A 57 4.81 2.56 0.08
N PRO A 58 5.04 1.65 -0.88
CA PRO A 58 3.96 1.03 -1.63
C PRO A 58 3.06 0.21 -0.70
N GLY A 59 1.79 0.08 -1.07
CA GLY A 59 0.87 -0.84 -0.42
C GLY A 59 1.03 -2.25 -0.97
N PHE A 60 0.50 -3.22 -0.25
CA PHE A 60 0.56 -4.62 -0.65
C PHE A 60 -0.80 -5.27 -0.52
N LYS A 61 -1.23 -5.98 -1.55
CA LYS A 61 -2.40 -6.85 -1.48
C LYS A 61 -1.92 -8.28 -1.31
N VAL A 62 -2.27 -8.93 -0.20
CA VAL A 62 -1.94 -10.32 0.10
C VAL A 62 -3.24 -11.12 0.11
N GLY A 63 -3.53 -11.81 -0.99
CA GLY A 63 -4.82 -12.48 -1.18
C GLY A 63 -5.99 -11.51 -1.17
N LYS A 64 -6.76 -11.49 -0.07
CA LYS A 64 -7.92 -10.59 0.14
C LYS A 64 -7.60 -9.40 1.05
N THR A 65 -6.47 -9.44 1.74
CA THR A 65 -6.06 -8.39 2.68
C THR A 65 -5.27 -7.33 1.95
N ALA A 66 -5.61 -6.06 2.19
CA ALA A 66 -4.83 -4.92 1.70
C ALA A 66 -4.06 -4.29 2.87
N ILE A 67 -2.76 -4.14 2.68
CA ILE A 67 -1.85 -3.37 3.51
C ILE A 67 -1.71 -2.00 2.85
N GLN A 68 -1.91 -0.95 3.64
CA GLN A 68 -2.01 0.43 3.16
C GLN A 68 -0.69 0.95 2.60
N CYS A 69 -0.78 1.88 1.64
CA CYS A 69 0.38 2.66 1.22
C CYS A 69 0.68 3.75 2.25
N GLN A 70 1.94 4.07 2.48
CA GLN A 70 2.31 5.27 3.22
C GLN A 70 2.54 6.41 2.24
N VAL A 71 1.83 7.51 2.43
CA VAL A 71 1.77 8.63 1.48
C VAL A 71 2.06 9.94 2.15
N TYR A 72 2.71 10.84 1.43
CA TYR A 72 2.84 12.23 1.83
C TYR A 72 1.69 13.04 1.24
N LEU A 73 1.02 13.84 2.06
CA LEU A 73 -0.10 14.67 1.64
C LEU A 73 0.35 16.10 1.35
N SER A 74 -0.20 16.70 0.30
CA SER A 74 -0.08 18.14 0.06
C SER A 74 -1.20 18.87 0.81
N PRO A 75 -0.93 20.08 1.36
CA PRO A 75 -1.98 20.94 1.90
C PRO A 75 -3.05 21.19 0.84
N ALA A 76 -4.31 21.29 1.25
CA ALA A 76 -5.35 21.78 0.35
C ALA A 76 -4.98 23.20 -0.11
N SER A 77 -4.89 23.42 -1.42
CA SER A 77 -4.73 24.77 -1.97
C SER A 77 -6.04 25.52 -1.75
N SER A 78 -6.03 26.48 -0.83
CA SER A 78 -7.09 27.48 -0.65
C SER A 78 -7.18 28.44 -1.83
#